data_AF-A0A973NPT8-F1
#
_entry.id   AF-A0A973NPT8-F1
#
_cell.length_a   1.000
_cell.length_b   1.000
_cell.length_c   1.000
_cell.angle_alpha   90.00
_cell.angle_beta   90.00
_cell.angle_gamma   90.00
#
_symmetry.space_group_name_H-M   'P 1'
#
loop_
_entity.id
_entity.type
_entity.pdbx_description
1 polymer ?
#
loop_
_entity_poly.entity_id
_entity_poly.type
_entity_poly.pdbx_seq_one_letter_code
_entity_poly.pdbx_strand_id
1 'polypeptide(L)' 'MVLEVWSGHLGEWHGQLRDTDTGTRIGEEWIADQRGAVIGEAYKWLPLTRLPPVVDVAPPNC' A
#
# COMPACT_ATOMS: atom_id res chain seq x y z
N MET A 1 9.44 -4.18 -6.48
CA MET A 1 8.63 -3.38 -5.53
C MET A 1 7.17 -3.38 -5.96
N VAL A 2 6.24 -3.53 -5.02
CA VAL A 2 4.78 -3.50 -5.20
C VAL A 2 4.15 -2.56 -4.16
N LEU A 3 2.98 -2.01 -4.45
CA LEU A 3 2.14 -1.36 -3.43
C LEU A 3 1.19 -2.40 -2.85
N GLU A 4 1.42 -2.81 -1.60
CA GLU A 4 0.46 -3.62 -0.86
C GLU A 4 -0.69 -2.75 -0.39
N VAL A 5 -1.93 -3.24 -0.53
CA VAL A 5 -3.14 -2.59 -0.03
C VAL A 5 -3.99 -3.63 0.70
N TRP A 6 -4.50 -3.31 1.89
CA TRP A 6 -5.31 -4.22 2.70
C TRP A 6 -6.38 -3.48 3.50
N SER A 7 -7.44 -4.19 3.89
CA SER A 7 -8.50 -3.65 4.76
C SER A 7 -8.12 -3.77 6.23
N GLY A 8 -8.29 -2.70 6.99
CA GLY A 8 -8.19 -2.66 8.45
C GLY A 8 -9.42 -3.24 9.15
N HIS A 9 -9.37 -3.31 10.48
CA HIS A 9 -10.45 -3.87 11.31
C HIS A 9 -11.62 -2.90 11.52
N LEU A 10 -11.41 -1.59 11.38
CA LEU A 10 -12.40 -0.54 11.62
C LEU A 10 -13.02 -0.03 10.30
N GLY A 11 -12.76 -0.71 9.18
CA GLY A 11 -13.26 -0.35 7.85
C GLY A 11 -12.35 0.64 7.10
N GLU A 12 -11.24 1.04 7.70
CA GLU A 12 -10.18 1.79 7.05
C GLU A 12 -9.40 0.89 6.07
N TRP A 13 -8.76 1.52 5.11
CA TRP A 13 -7.84 0.88 4.16
C TRP A 13 -6.43 1.34 4.47
N HIS A 14 -5.50 0.41 4.32
CA HIS A 14 -4.09 0.62 4.54
C HIS A 14 -3.32 0.33 3.26
N GLY A 15 -2.18 0.96 3.07
CA GLY A 15 -1.24 0.59 2.03
C GLY A 15 0.19 0.95 2.38
N GLN A 16 1.12 0.14 1.86
CA GLN A 16 2.55 0.33 2.09
C GLN A 16 3.33 -0.31 0.94
N LEU A 17 4.51 0.24 0.63
CA LEU A 17 5.37 -0.37 -0.37
C LEU A 17 6.03 -1.61 0.20
N ARG A 18 6.22 -2.60 -0.67
CA ARG A 18 6.98 -3.81 -0.36
C ARG A 18 8.01 -4.09 -1.43
N ASP A 19 9.21 -4.41 -0.98
CA ASP A 19 10.26 -4.97 -1.80
C ASP A 19 9.92 -6.40 -2.21
N THR A 20 9.92 -6.68 -3.51
CA THR A 20 9.53 -7.99 -4.06
C THR A 20 10.61 -9.05 -3.88
N ASP A 21 11.87 -8.62 -3.76
CA ASP A 21 13.02 -9.53 -3.73
C ASP A 21 13.29 -9.98 -2.28
N THR A 22 13.15 -9.06 -1.33
CA THR A 22 13.39 -9.32 0.10
C THR A 22 12.10 -9.57 0.89
N GLY A 23 10.94 -9.18 0.36
CA GLY A 23 9.66 -9.24 1.07
C GLY A 23 9.47 -8.13 2.13
N THR A 24 10.43 -7.23 2.28
CA THR A 24 10.44 -6.20 3.32
C THR A 24 9.49 -5.06 2.97
N ARG A 25 8.71 -4.57 3.92
CA ARG A 25 7.94 -3.34 3.76
C ARG A 25 8.83 -2.10 3.89
N ILE A 26 8.60 -1.13 3.03
CA ILE A 26 9.43 0.06 2.90
C ILE A 26 8.57 1.31 3.09
N GLY A 27 9.10 2.27 3.84
CA GLY A 27 8.53 3.61 3.93
C GLY A 27 7.31 3.70 4.84
N GLU A 28 6.56 4.78 4.66
CA GLU A 28 5.37 5.10 5.44
C GLU A 28 4.17 4.25 5.04
N GLU A 29 3.32 3.95 6.02
CA GLU A 29 2.01 3.32 5.82
C GLU A 29 0.96 4.42 5.62
N TRP A 30 0.15 4.30 4.57
CA TRP A 30 -0.94 5.22 4.27
C TRP A 30 -2.27 4.62 4.71
N ILE A 31 -3.09 5.41 5.40
CA ILE A 31 -4.39 4.99 5.93
C ILE A 31 -5.48 5.94 5.40
N ALA A 32 -6.56 5.38 4.86
CA ALA A 32 -7.71 6.16 4.39
C ALA A 32 -9.01 5.34 4.41
N ASP A 33 -10.16 6.01 4.45
CA ASP A 33 -11.48 5.35 4.47
C ASP A 33 -11.81 4.58 3.18
N GLN A 34 -11.07 4.83 2.10
CA GLN A 34 -11.29 4.22 0.80
C GLN A 34 -9.99 3.69 0.20
N ARG A 35 -10.05 2.48 -0.37
CA ARG A 35 -8.94 1.86 -1.12
C ARG A 35 -8.31 2.80 -2.15
N GLY A 36 -9.14 3.51 -2.91
CA GLY A 36 -8.69 4.44 -3.94
C GLY A 36 -7.90 5.63 -3.39
N ALA A 37 -8.24 6.10 -2.18
CA ALA A 37 -7.53 7.19 -1.53
C ALA A 37 -6.12 6.76 -1.08
N VAL A 38 -5.98 5.54 -0.53
CA VAL A 38 -4.66 4.95 -0.20
C VAL A 38 -3.76 4.89 -1.42
N ILE A 39 -4.28 4.39 -2.56
CA ILE A 39 -3.51 4.32 -3.81
C ILE A 39 -3.14 5.71 -4.31
N GLY A 40 -4.09 6.66 -4.23
CA GLY A 40 -3.86 8.05 -4.58
C GLY A 40 -2.76 8.70 -3.76
N GLU A 41 -2.76 8.51 -2.44
CA GLU A 41 -1.70 9.02 -1.55
C GLU A 41 -0.35 8.40 -1.90
N ALA A 42 -0.26 7.07 -2.07
CA ALA A 42 0.98 6.40 -2.45
C ALA A 42 1.55 6.96 -3.77
N TYR A 43 0.69 7.25 -4.75
CA TYR A 43 1.11 7.73 -6.06
C TYR A 43 1.52 9.21 -6.08
N LYS A 44 1.16 10.01 -5.08
CA LYS A 44 1.70 11.38 -4.93
C LYS A 44 3.19 11.39 -4.60
N TRP A 45 3.65 10.38 -3.87
CA TRP A 45 5.03 10.28 -3.39
C TRP A 45 5.92 9.43 -4.30
N LEU A 46 5.34 8.72 -5.25
CA LEU A 46 6.04 7.87 -6.20
C LEU A 46 6.23 8.58 -7.55
N PRO A 47 7.39 8.43 -8.20
CA PRO A 47 7.58 8.98 -9.54
C PRO A 47 6.60 8.32 -10.51
N LEU A 48 5.79 9.13 -11.20
CA LEU A 48 4.78 8.66 -12.17
C LEU A 48 5.35 7.79 -13.29
N THR A 49 6.65 7.92 -13.57
CA THR A 49 7.37 7.09 -14.54
C THR A 49 7.57 5.64 -14.10
N ARG A 50 7.34 5.32 -12.81
CA ARG A 50 7.57 4.00 -12.20
C ARG A 50 6.53 3.72 -11.12
N LEU A 51 5.25 3.76 -11.50
CA LEU A 51 4.18 3.34 -10.59
C LEU A 51 4.29 1.81 -10.34
N PRO A 52 4.49 1.38 -9.09
CA PRO A 52 4.51 -0.03 -8.78
C PRO A 52 3.10 -0.62 -8.97
N PRO A 53 3.02 -1.91 -9.34
CA PRO A 53 1.75 -2.61 -9.38
C PRO A 53 1.13 -2.65 -7.98
N VAL A 54 -0.20 -2.55 -7.94
CA VAL A 54 -0.99 -2.64 -6.70
C VAL A 54 -1.39 -4.09 -6.48
N VAL A 55 -1.15 -4.61 -5.28
CA VAL A 55 -1.53 -5.97 -4.88
C VAL A 55 -2.37 -5.90 -3.61
N ASP A 56 -3.52 -6.57 -3.63
CA ASP A 56 -4.34 -6.74 -2.44
C ASP A 56 -3.78 -7.89 -1.59
N VAL A 57 -3.56 -7.64 -0.31
CA VAL A 57 -2.96 -8.61 0.62
C VAL A 57 -3.80 -8.78 1.88
N ALA A 58 -3.58 -9.88 2.60
CA ALA A 58 -4.13 -10.04 3.93
C ALA A 58 -3.47 -9.04 4.91
N PRO A 59 -4.20 -8.56 5.94
CA PRO A 59 -3.62 -7.70 6.96
C PRO A 59 -2.46 -8.44 7.66
N PRO A 60 -1.34 -7.75 7.95
CA PRO A 60 -0.16 -8.39 8.54
C PRO A 60 -0.34 -8.96 9.95
N ASN A 61 -1.40 -8.61 10.66
CA ASN A 61 -1.63 -8.97 12.07
C ASN A 61 -2.92 -9.80 12.29
N CYS A 62 -3.31 -10.64 11.33
CA CYS A 62 -4.42 -11.58 11.48
C CYS A 62 -3.99 -12.91 12.12
#